data_AF-A0A2M7WLV2-F1
#
_entry.id   AF-A0A2M7WLV2-F1
#
_cell.length_a   1.000
_cell.length_b   1.000
_cell.length_c   1.000
_cell.angle_alpha   90.00
_cell.angle_beta   90.00
_cell.angle_gamma   90.00
#
_symmetry.space_group_name_H-M   'P 1'
#
loop_
_entity.id
_entity.type
_entity.pdbx_description
1 polymer ?
#
loop_
_entity_poly.entity_id
_entity_poly.type
_entity_poly.pdbx_seq_one_letter_code
_entity_poly.pdbx_strand_id
1 'polypeptide(L)'
;MQNKYYGRDYISTSDWSKEDLLDALEISGKLKAMRKQGIAHRFLTGNTVFLMFFDKSTRTRNSFEAGATQLGAHAHFIDVATSQIAHGESAKDTGIILSSYGEAIAIRHDLIPGEGNRYMREVAVHANVPVFNMQCDIDHPFQTLADLMTIREEFGEDLRGLKIAVSWAYTHSYAKPLSVPQGLIMLLSRFGCDITLAHPPEFKLMDKCWREAESNSRQSGGRISVTDSMEEAFLNADVVYPKSWGIEELFSAPQEALAIADKYKNWICDSKRMKDTNKNSIYMHCLPADRGGEVADEVIDGPHSRIFPEAENRLHTCKAIMLMTMSEGMPELAGEFYMNRKKNKKLITAIILAAGEGSRIGMPKAVLQINGRYFLERVMDTLILAGFEHIVVVLGAEADRIKEQIDLSIVTTIMNYDYADGQLSSLRVALKELDLVGDMLIFPVDHPMVKPETIVSLTEVALDCDAKSAIIPVCDGHRGHPVYLRKNMAKRILSAGPESTLRDIIWKKPQTVLEVSVEDLGILQDIDTPEDYDELIKRMG
;
A
#
# COMPACT_ATOMS: atom_id res chain seq x y z
N MET A 1 -12.34 6.87 11.74
CA MET A 1 -11.53 7.60 12.76
C MET A 1 -10.51 8.46 12.02
N GLN A 2 -10.17 9.64 12.54
CA GLN A 2 -9.16 10.50 11.92
C GLN A 2 -7.80 9.79 11.92
N ASN A 3 -7.15 9.72 10.77
CA ASN A 3 -5.85 9.06 10.62
C ASN A 3 -4.76 9.88 11.33
N LYS A 4 -4.12 9.31 12.37
CA LYS A 4 -3.05 9.97 13.14
C LYS A 4 -1.78 10.27 12.33
N TYR A 5 -1.64 9.68 11.14
CA TYR A 5 -0.49 9.84 10.26
C TYR A 5 -0.71 10.86 9.15
N TYR A 6 -1.95 11.27 8.91
CA TYR A 6 -2.28 12.18 7.82
C TYR A 6 -1.50 13.50 7.94
N GLY A 7 -0.85 13.90 6.85
CA GLY A 7 -0.03 15.11 6.81
C GLY A 7 1.35 15.00 7.46
N ARG A 8 1.74 13.86 8.05
CA ARG A 8 3.09 13.70 8.64
C ARG A 8 4.14 13.48 7.58
N ASP A 9 5.27 14.17 7.72
CA ASP A 9 6.47 13.92 6.93
C ASP A 9 7.11 12.56 7.27
N TYR A 10 7.85 12.02 6.31
CA TYR A 10 8.72 10.85 6.49
C TYR A 10 10.14 11.18 5.99
N ILE A 11 10.86 11.98 6.78
CA ILE A 11 12.20 12.48 6.44
C ILE A 11 13.31 11.61 7.04
N SER A 12 13.17 11.20 8.29
CA SER A 12 14.05 10.23 8.93
C SER A 12 13.24 9.18 9.66
N THR A 13 13.76 7.95 9.73
CA THR A 13 13.15 6.91 10.56
C THR A 13 13.07 7.32 12.03
N SER A 14 13.96 8.21 12.49
CA SER A 14 14.00 8.75 13.85
C SER A 14 12.93 9.80 14.14
N ASP A 15 12.30 10.37 13.11
CA ASP A 15 11.14 11.28 13.28
C ASP A 15 9.86 10.50 13.65
N TRP A 16 9.90 9.16 13.54
CA TRP A 16 8.77 8.26 13.79
C TRP A 16 9.05 7.39 15.01
N SER A 17 8.04 7.19 15.87
CA SER A 17 8.16 6.30 17.04
C SER A 17 8.37 4.85 16.62
N LYS A 18 8.78 3.98 17.56
CA LYS A 18 8.96 2.56 17.23
C LYS A 18 7.63 1.95 16.80
N GLU A 19 6.55 2.32 17.49
CA GLU A 19 5.18 1.92 17.22
C GLU A 19 4.71 2.42 15.85
N ASP A 20 5.02 3.66 15.48
CA ASP A 20 4.68 4.19 14.16
C ASP A 20 5.36 3.39 13.03
N LEU A 21 6.62 2.98 13.23
CA LEU A 21 7.35 2.14 12.27
C LEU A 21 6.77 0.72 12.21
N LEU A 22 6.33 0.15 13.34
CA LEU A 22 5.65 -1.14 13.39
C LEU A 22 4.32 -1.10 12.62
N ASP A 23 3.51 -0.06 12.82
CA ASP A 23 2.27 0.16 12.07
C ASP A 23 2.56 0.23 10.55
N ALA A 24 3.62 0.95 10.15
CA ALA A 24 4.04 1.02 8.75
C ALA A 24 4.44 -0.35 8.18
N LEU A 25 5.14 -1.18 8.95
CA LEU A 25 5.51 -2.54 8.55
C LEU A 25 4.29 -3.46 8.41
N GLU A 26 3.33 -3.35 9.33
CA GLU A 26 2.07 -4.12 9.27
C GLU A 26 1.30 -3.78 7.99
N ILE A 27 1.14 -2.49 7.70
CA ILE A 27 0.47 -2.00 6.48
C ILE A 27 1.26 -2.43 5.23
N SER A 28 2.59 -2.39 5.27
CA SER A 28 3.45 -2.87 4.18
C SER A 28 3.19 -4.34 3.88
N GLY A 29 3.13 -5.18 4.93
CA GLY A 29 2.82 -6.61 4.83
C GLY A 29 1.44 -6.87 4.22
N LYS A 30 0.41 -6.12 4.64
CA LYS A 30 -0.94 -6.22 4.07
C LYS A 30 -0.95 -5.85 2.58
N LEU A 31 -0.33 -4.73 2.20
CA LEU A 31 -0.23 -4.27 0.81
C LEU A 31 0.65 -5.18 -0.07
N LYS A 32 1.62 -5.88 0.52
CA LYS A 32 2.39 -6.96 -0.12
C LYS A 32 1.52 -8.17 -0.40
N ALA A 33 0.77 -8.63 0.60
CA ALA A 33 -0.17 -9.73 0.45
C ALA A 33 -1.24 -9.45 -0.61
N MET A 34 -1.86 -8.25 -0.59
CA MET A 34 -2.86 -7.84 -1.58
C MET A 34 -2.30 -7.87 -3.00
N ARG A 35 -1.11 -7.30 -3.22
CA ARG A 35 -0.43 -7.35 -4.54
C ARG A 35 -0.17 -8.78 -4.99
N LYS A 36 0.41 -9.61 -4.13
CA LYS A 36 0.71 -11.02 -4.44
C LYS A 36 -0.54 -11.81 -4.82
N GLN A 37 -1.69 -11.42 -4.27
CA GLN A 37 -2.98 -12.05 -4.52
C GLN A 37 -3.74 -11.48 -5.72
N GLY A 38 -3.24 -10.40 -6.35
CA GLY A 38 -3.90 -9.72 -7.47
C GLY A 38 -5.06 -8.81 -7.06
N ILE A 39 -5.18 -8.47 -5.76
CA ILE A 39 -6.26 -7.65 -5.23
C ILE A 39 -5.96 -6.18 -5.53
N ALA A 40 -6.88 -5.50 -6.21
CA ALA A 40 -6.79 -4.05 -6.44
C ALA A 40 -6.91 -3.29 -5.10
N HIS A 41 -6.06 -2.28 -4.90
CA HIS A 41 -5.99 -1.52 -3.63
C HIS A 41 -5.77 -0.03 -3.90
N ARG A 42 -6.71 0.58 -4.64
CA ARG A 42 -6.62 1.93 -5.18
C ARG A 42 -7.05 3.02 -4.19
N PHE A 43 -6.46 3.02 -3.00
CA PHE A 43 -6.88 3.86 -1.86
C PHE A 43 -6.58 5.36 -1.96
N LEU A 44 -5.73 5.77 -2.91
CA LEU A 44 -5.30 7.16 -3.16
C LEU A 44 -5.70 7.60 -4.58
N THR A 45 -6.88 7.17 -5.04
CA THR A 45 -7.35 7.47 -6.41
C THR A 45 -7.46 8.97 -6.63
N GLY A 46 -6.74 9.48 -7.64
CA GLY A 46 -6.75 10.90 -8.01
C GLY A 46 -5.64 11.72 -7.34
N ASN A 47 -4.96 11.19 -6.32
CA ASN A 47 -3.85 11.90 -5.69
C ASN A 47 -2.63 11.96 -6.60
N THR A 48 -1.81 13.01 -6.44
CA THR A 48 -0.56 13.26 -7.12
C THR A 48 0.61 13.31 -6.14
N VAL A 49 1.71 12.64 -6.45
CA VAL A 49 2.98 12.73 -5.71
C VAL A 49 4.06 13.30 -6.61
N PHE A 50 4.71 14.39 -6.20
CA PHE A 50 5.83 14.97 -6.93
C PHE A 50 7.14 14.31 -6.52
N LEU A 51 7.83 13.66 -7.45
CA LEU A 51 9.10 12.98 -7.21
C LEU A 51 10.27 13.82 -7.74
N MET A 52 10.95 14.52 -6.84
CA MET A 52 12.08 15.40 -7.15
C MET A 52 13.41 14.65 -6.99
N PHE A 53 14.16 14.54 -8.08
CA PHE A 53 15.45 13.87 -8.11
C PHE A 53 16.57 14.87 -8.42
N PHE A 54 17.42 15.14 -7.41
CA PHE A 54 18.71 15.82 -7.58
C PHE A 54 19.82 14.84 -7.98
N ASP A 55 19.68 13.57 -7.59
CA ASP A 55 20.53 12.46 -8.00
C ASP A 55 19.70 11.39 -8.72
N LYS A 56 20.32 10.64 -9.64
CA LYS A 56 19.61 9.63 -10.44
C LYS A 56 19.40 8.34 -9.65
N SER A 57 18.21 7.76 -9.72
CA SER A 57 17.96 6.42 -9.19
C SER A 57 16.88 5.67 -9.98
N THR A 58 17.22 4.48 -10.46
CA THR A 58 16.26 3.60 -11.15
C THR A 58 15.28 2.98 -10.17
N ARG A 59 15.77 2.33 -9.10
CA ARG A 59 14.90 1.56 -8.19
C ARG A 59 14.00 2.46 -7.34
N THR A 60 14.52 3.56 -6.80
CA THR A 60 13.71 4.46 -5.95
C THR A 60 12.59 5.09 -6.76
N ARG A 61 12.90 5.58 -7.96
CA ARG A 61 11.89 6.12 -8.86
C ARG A 61 10.81 5.09 -9.18
N ASN A 62 11.20 3.90 -9.62
CA ASN A 62 10.23 2.88 -10.04
C ASN A 62 9.42 2.31 -8.87
N SER A 63 9.98 2.22 -7.65
CA SER A 63 9.19 1.80 -6.49
C SER A 63 8.13 2.83 -6.11
N PHE A 64 8.44 4.12 -6.21
CA PHE A 64 7.48 5.20 -5.96
C PHE A 64 6.40 5.28 -7.05
N GLU A 65 6.79 5.32 -8.33
CA GLU A 65 5.83 5.38 -9.44
C GLU A 65 4.90 4.16 -9.48
N ALA A 66 5.45 2.95 -9.31
CA ALA A 66 4.65 1.73 -9.27
C ALA A 66 3.78 1.67 -8.01
N GLY A 67 4.28 2.18 -6.87
CA GLY A 67 3.56 2.25 -5.61
C GLY A 67 2.34 3.17 -5.71
N ALA A 68 2.55 4.40 -6.18
CA ALA A 68 1.49 5.37 -6.44
C ALA A 68 0.43 4.81 -7.38
N THR A 69 0.87 4.24 -8.52
CA THR A 69 -0.04 3.63 -9.52
C THR A 69 -0.91 2.52 -8.92
N GLN A 70 -0.33 1.64 -8.09
CA GLN A 70 -1.08 0.57 -7.43
C GLN A 70 -2.09 1.09 -6.41
N LEU A 71 -1.76 2.19 -5.74
CA LEU A 71 -2.66 2.89 -4.83
C LEU A 71 -3.67 3.77 -5.58
N GLY A 72 -3.64 3.84 -6.91
CA GLY A 72 -4.54 4.68 -7.70
C GLY A 72 -4.12 6.15 -7.83
N ALA A 73 -3.01 6.53 -7.19
CA ALA A 73 -2.38 7.83 -7.34
C ALA A 73 -1.54 7.90 -8.62
N HIS A 74 -1.13 9.10 -8.99
CA HIS A 74 -0.18 9.37 -10.07
C HIS A 74 1.10 10.01 -9.51
N ALA A 75 2.25 9.69 -10.11
CA ALA A 75 3.54 10.21 -9.67
C ALA A 75 4.18 11.05 -10.78
N HIS A 76 4.47 12.32 -10.49
CA HIS A 76 5.16 13.22 -11.40
C HIS A 76 6.67 13.13 -11.17
N PHE A 77 7.39 12.62 -12.15
CA PHE A 77 8.85 12.63 -12.13
C PHE A 77 9.39 14.01 -12.52
N ILE A 78 10.18 14.62 -11.62
CA ILE A 78 10.85 15.90 -11.83
C ILE A 78 12.36 15.66 -11.74
N ASP A 79 13.03 15.72 -12.90
CA ASP A 79 14.49 15.85 -12.94
C ASP A 79 14.87 17.30 -12.63
N VAL A 80 15.41 17.51 -11.43
CA VAL A 80 15.70 18.85 -10.90
C VAL A 80 16.75 19.57 -11.75
N ALA A 81 17.67 18.84 -12.39
CA ALA A 81 18.67 19.44 -13.27
C ALA A 81 18.04 20.15 -14.49
N THR A 82 16.79 19.83 -14.82
CA THR A 82 16.05 20.39 -15.95
C THR A 82 14.90 21.31 -15.53
N SER A 83 14.74 21.59 -14.24
CA SER A 83 13.68 22.44 -13.69
C SER A 83 14.19 23.82 -13.25
N GLN A 84 13.29 24.73 -12.88
CA GLN A 84 13.65 26.07 -12.36
C GLN A 84 14.42 26.03 -11.04
N ILE A 85 14.41 24.90 -10.34
CA ILE A 85 15.19 24.68 -9.12
C ILE A 85 16.70 24.73 -9.44
N ALA A 86 17.12 24.24 -10.61
CA ALA A 86 18.50 24.42 -11.09
C ALA A 86 18.87 25.89 -11.35
N HIS A 87 17.86 26.78 -11.46
CA HIS A 87 18.03 28.23 -11.62
C HIS A 87 17.82 29.02 -10.31
N GLY A 88 17.73 28.33 -9.17
CA GLY A 88 17.72 28.95 -7.84
C GLY A 88 16.34 29.16 -7.23
N GLU A 89 15.31 28.44 -7.67
CA GLU A 89 14.04 28.39 -6.94
C GLU A 89 14.26 27.94 -5.48
N SER A 90 13.67 28.68 -4.55
CA SER A 90 13.88 28.43 -3.12
C SER A 90 13.13 27.19 -2.64
N ALA A 91 13.63 26.55 -1.57
CA ALA A 91 12.92 25.45 -0.91
C ALA A 91 11.52 25.86 -0.43
N LYS A 92 11.39 27.13 0.01
CA LYS A 92 10.11 27.74 0.40
C LYS A 92 9.11 27.77 -0.76
N ASP A 93 9.51 28.33 -1.90
CA ASP A 93 8.60 28.48 -3.04
C ASP A 93 8.22 27.11 -3.60
N THR A 94 9.21 26.19 -3.68
CA THR A 94 8.98 24.78 -4.05
C THR A 94 7.92 24.13 -3.16
N GLY A 95 8.07 24.24 -1.83
CA GLY A 95 7.14 23.66 -0.86
C GLY A 95 5.73 24.22 -1.01
N ILE A 96 5.58 25.54 -1.07
CA ILE A 96 4.26 26.20 -1.18
C ILE A 96 3.57 25.83 -2.51
N ILE A 97 4.30 25.91 -3.62
CA ILE A 97 3.72 25.72 -4.96
C ILE A 97 3.32 24.26 -5.18
N LEU A 98 4.22 23.30 -4.93
CA LEU A 98 3.91 21.90 -5.19
C LEU A 98 2.80 21.38 -4.28
N SER A 99 2.75 21.83 -3.02
CA SER A 99 1.66 21.43 -2.12
C SER A 99 0.30 21.97 -2.54
N SER A 100 0.25 23.02 -3.36
CA SER A 100 -1.01 23.52 -3.94
C SER A 100 -1.52 22.68 -5.12
N TYR A 101 -0.70 21.78 -5.66
CA TYR A 101 -1.01 21.00 -6.86
C TYR A 101 -1.20 19.50 -6.61
N GLY A 102 -0.79 18.98 -5.45
CA GLY A 102 -0.86 17.55 -5.15
C GLY A 102 -0.56 17.24 -3.70
N GLU A 103 -0.65 15.95 -3.35
CA GLU A 103 -0.82 15.48 -1.97
C GLU A 103 0.47 14.98 -1.31
N ALA A 104 1.62 15.02 -2.00
CA ALA A 104 2.93 14.77 -1.37
C ALA A 104 4.11 15.23 -2.24
N ILE A 105 5.23 15.52 -1.59
CA ILE A 105 6.51 15.87 -2.22
C ILE A 105 7.58 14.88 -1.76
N ALA A 106 8.13 14.09 -2.68
CA ALA A 106 9.22 13.16 -2.41
C ALA A 106 10.53 13.71 -2.97
N ILE A 107 11.59 13.75 -2.17
CA ILE A 107 12.87 14.38 -2.52
C ILE A 107 14.02 13.39 -2.36
N ARG A 108 14.84 13.25 -3.41
CA ARG A 108 16.15 12.59 -3.35
C ARG A 108 17.23 13.64 -3.56
N HIS A 109 18.04 13.88 -2.52
CA HIS A 109 19.17 14.80 -2.54
C HIS A 109 20.28 14.27 -1.64
N ASP A 110 21.07 13.35 -2.15
CA ASP A 110 22.14 12.66 -1.41
C ASP A 110 23.54 12.96 -1.95
N LEU A 111 23.64 13.91 -2.89
CA LEU A 111 24.92 14.31 -3.46
C LEU A 111 25.84 14.90 -2.41
N ILE A 112 25.44 15.95 -1.67
CA ILE A 112 26.37 16.73 -0.84
C ILE A 112 26.06 16.55 0.65
N PRO A 113 27.04 16.09 1.48
CA PRO A 113 26.89 16.04 2.93
C PRO A 113 26.50 17.39 3.52
N GLY A 114 25.46 17.40 4.38
CA GLY A 114 24.93 18.59 5.03
C GLY A 114 23.89 19.38 4.23
N GLU A 115 23.64 19.05 2.96
CA GLU A 115 22.68 19.78 2.11
C GLU A 115 21.34 19.09 2.00
N GLY A 116 21.33 17.79 1.73
CA GLY A 116 20.14 17.01 1.41
C GLY A 116 19.05 17.06 2.47
N ASN A 117 19.39 16.62 3.68
CA ASN A 117 18.45 16.60 4.80
C ASN A 117 17.98 18.02 5.17
N ARG A 118 18.88 19.00 5.09
CA ARG A 118 18.56 20.40 5.37
C ARG A 118 17.55 20.95 4.37
N TYR A 119 17.77 20.74 3.07
CA TYR A 119 16.88 21.19 2.00
C TYR A 119 15.48 20.62 2.16
N MET A 120 15.33 19.30 2.33
CA MET A 120 14.00 18.68 2.48
C MET A 120 13.28 19.11 3.77
N ARG A 121 14.01 19.36 4.87
CA ARG A 121 13.41 19.93 6.09
C ARG A 121 12.95 21.38 5.87
N GLU A 122 13.67 22.16 5.07
CA GLU A 122 13.26 23.51 4.69
C GLU A 122 12.00 23.50 3.80
N VAL A 123 11.91 22.55 2.85
CA VAL A 123 10.68 22.33 2.07
C VAL A 123 9.52 21.97 2.99
N ALA A 124 9.72 21.04 3.92
CA ALA A 124 8.69 20.58 4.85
C ALA A 124 8.13 21.69 5.76
N VAL A 125 8.94 22.67 6.15
CA VAL A 125 8.48 23.84 6.92
C VAL A 125 7.44 24.67 6.15
N HIS A 126 7.48 24.64 4.82
CA HIS A 126 6.65 25.47 3.94
C HIS A 126 5.57 24.68 3.18
N ALA A 127 5.66 23.36 3.15
CA ALA A 127 4.66 22.48 2.57
C ALA A 127 3.47 22.29 3.53
N ASN A 128 2.25 22.19 2.99
CA ASN A 128 1.06 21.77 3.73
C ASN A 128 0.62 20.33 3.41
N VAL A 129 1.50 19.58 2.72
CA VAL A 129 1.36 18.15 2.42
C VAL A 129 2.63 17.41 2.84
N PRO A 130 2.59 16.08 3.06
CA PRO A 130 3.75 15.30 3.48
C PRO A 130 4.97 15.44 2.57
N VAL A 131 6.15 15.56 3.20
CA VAL A 131 7.46 15.47 2.55
C VAL A 131 8.13 14.12 2.83
N PHE A 132 8.55 13.45 1.76
CA PHE A 132 9.20 12.13 1.82
C PHE A 132 10.68 12.23 1.45
N ASN A 133 11.56 11.75 2.33
CA ASN A 133 12.98 11.59 2.02
C ASN A 133 13.21 10.29 1.24
N MET A 134 13.37 10.40 -0.08
CA MET A 134 13.73 9.27 -0.92
C MET A 134 15.18 8.82 -0.74
N GLN A 135 16.10 9.73 -0.43
CA GLN A 135 17.45 9.51 0.10
C GLN A 135 18.09 10.89 0.33
N CYS A 136 18.73 11.10 1.47
CA CYS A 136 19.60 12.26 1.72
C CYS A 136 21.00 11.82 2.10
N ASP A 137 21.83 12.77 2.52
CA ASP A 137 23.16 12.56 3.07
C ASP A 137 23.16 11.85 4.44
N ILE A 138 22.06 11.94 5.20
CA ILE A 138 21.95 11.36 6.56
C ILE A 138 21.29 9.98 6.53
N ASP A 139 20.11 9.87 5.92
CA ASP A 139 19.22 8.70 6.03
C ASP A 139 18.60 8.34 4.66
N HIS A 140 18.27 7.06 4.50
CA HIS A 140 17.53 6.51 3.36
C HIS A 140 16.31 5.74 3.90
N PRO A 141 15.29 6.43 4.45
CA PRO A 141 14.34 5.83 5.37
C PRO A 141 13.43 4.78 4.73
N PHE A 142 13.09 4.92 3.44
CA PHE A 142 12.33 3.89 2.71
C PHE A 142 13.15 2.61 2.45
N GLN A 143 14.47 2.74 2.28
CA GLN A 143 15.37 1.57 2.15
C GLN A 143 15.49 0.89 3.50
N THR A 144 15.81 1.62 4.56
CA THR A 144 16.03 1.04 5.89
C THR A 144 14.74 0.43 6.49
N LEU A 145 13.57 1.00 6.19
CA LEU A 145 12.29 0.36 6.52
C LEU A 145 12.07 -0.94 5.75
N ALA A 146 12.46 -1.01 4.47
CA ALA A 146 12.39 -2.24 3.68
C ALA A 146 13.40 -3.29 4.17
N ASP A 147 14.57 -2.85 4.62
CA ASP A 147 15.59 -3.72 5.23
C ASP A 147 15.05 -4.33 6.52
N LEU A 148 14.46 -3.50 7.40
CA LEU A 148 13.80 -3.95 8.63
C LEU A 148 12.64 -4.91 8.35
N MET A 149 11.82 -4.64 7.33
CA MET A 149 10.76 -5.55 6.89
C MET A 149 11.33 -6.91 6.51
N THR A 150 12.40 -6.92 5.70
CA THR A 150 13.04 -8.15 5.23
C THR A 150 13.65 -8.95 6.37
N ILE A 151 14.33 -8.28 7.32
CA ILE A 151 14.90 -8.93 8.51
C ILE A 151 13.79 -9.57 9.34
N ARG A 152 12.64 -8.90 9.52
CA ARG A 152 11.49 -9.46 10.27
C ARG A 152 10.82 -10.62 9.55
N GLU A 153 10.76 -10.59 8.22
CA GLU A 153 10.25 -11.71 7.42
C GLU A 153 11.11 -12.98 7.60
N GLU A 154 12.42 -12.84 7.83
CA GLU A 154 13.35 -13.96 8.00
C GLU A 154 13.50 -14.42 9.46
N PHE A 155 13.54 -13.50 10.42
CA PHE A 155 13.85 -13.79 11.83
C PHE A 155 12.67 -13.61 12.80
N GLY A 156 11.54 -13.09 12.32
CA GLY A 156 10.35 -12.84 13.13
C GLY A 156 10.29 -11.43 13.73
N GLU A 157 9.30 -11.23 14.58
CA GLU A 157 8.92 -9.92 15.12
C GLU A 157 9.90 -9.35 16.15
N ASP A 158 10.46 -10.21 17.00
CA ASP A 158 11.38 -9.84 18.07
C ASP A 158 12.83 -9.99 17.60
N LEU A 159 13.48 -8.84 17.38
CA LEU A 159 14.86 -8.78 16.87
C LEU A 159 15.90 -8.61 17.98
N ARG A 160 15.50 -8.64 19.26
CA ARG A 160 16.43 -8.42 20.37
C ARG A 160 17.55 -9.45 20.37
N GLY A 161 18.79 -8.97 20.39
CA GLY A 161 19.99 -9.79 20.36
C GLY A 161 20.33 -10.39 18.99
N LEU A 162 19.56 -10.08 17.92
CA LEU A 162 19.91 -10.48 16.56
C LEU A 162 21.23 -9.82 16.15
N LYS A 163 22.20 -10.61 15.68
CA LYS A 163 23.55 -10.11 15.38
C LYS A 163 23.65 -9.60 13.95
N ILE A 164 23.97 -8.33 13.80
CA ILE A 164 23.98 -7.66 12.49
C ILE A 164 25.36 -7.06 12.24
N ALA A 165 26.01 -7.51 11.18
CA ALA A 165 27.27 -6.97 10.69
C ALA A 165 26.99 -5.96 9.57
N VAL A 166 27.12 -4.66 9.86
CA VAL A 166 27.10 -3.62 8.82
C VAL A 166 28.56 -3.33 8.48
N SER A 167 28.98 -3.60 7.25
CA SER A 167 30.41 -3.53 6.90
C SER A 167 30.68 -2.69 5.66
N TRP A 168 31.78 -1.95 5.68
CA TRP A 168 32.29 -1.31 4.48
C TRP A 168 32.75 -2.40 3.52
N ALA A 169 32.53 -2.22 2.23
CA ALA A 169 33.02 -3.13 1.21
C ALA A 169 33.69 -2.36 0.08
N TYR A 170 34.70 -2.97 -0.52
CA TYR A 170 35.51 -2.37 -1.57
C TYR A 170 34.70 -2.15 -2.84
N THR A 171 34.86 -0.98 -3.45
CA THR A 171 34.31 -0.65 -4.76
C THR A 171 35.42 -0.13 -5.66
N HIS A 172 35.33 -0.46 -6.95
CA HIS A 172 36.17 0.12 -8.00
C HIS A 172 35.43 1.18 -8.82
N SER A 173 34.14 1.40 -8.55
CA SER A 173 33.28 2.28 -9.36
C SER A 173 33.29 3.71 -8.84
N TYR A 174 32.68 3.96 -7.67
CA TYR A 174 32.63 5.29 -7.05
C TYR A 174 32.25 5.20 -5.57
N ALA A 175 32.59 6.26 -4.83
CA ALA A 175 32.17 6.41 -3.44
C ALA A 175 30.64 6.57 -3.33
N LYS A 176 29.96 5.57 -2.76
CA LYS A 176 28.51 5.58 -2.59
C LYS A 176 28.09 6.41 -1.36
N PRO A 177 26.83 6.88 -1.28
CA PRO A 177 26.34 7.68 -0.15
C PRO A 177 26.42 6.95 1.20
N LEU A 178 26.66 7.71 2.27
CA LEU A 178 26.72 7.24 3.67
C LEU A 178 25.34 6.89 4.26
N SER A 179 24.24 7.31 3.62
CA SER A 179 22.92 7.31 4.24
C SER A 179 22.33 5.94 4.57
N VAL A 180 22.63 4.90 3.79
CA VAL A 180 22.16 3.54 4.10
C VAL A 180 22.82 2.96 5.35
N PRO A 181 24.17 2.86 5.47
CA PRO A 181 24.78 2.32 6.68
C PRO A 181 24.44 3.16 7.92
N GLN A 182 24.37 4.50 7.79
CA GLN A 182 23.92 5.38 8.87
C GLN A 182 22.48 5.09 9.30
N GLY A 183 21.55 5.07 8.34
CA GLY A 183 20.14 4.79 8.62
C GLY A 183 19.92 3.39 9.20
N LEU A 184 20.64 2.37 8.72
CA LEU A 184 20.58 1.02 9.25
C LEU A 184 20.97 0.95 10.72
N ILE A 185 22.12 1.52 11.10
CA ILE A 185 22.56 1.44 12.50
C ILE A 185 21.65 2.27 13.42
N MET A 186 21.16 3.42 12.95
CA MET A 186 20.24 4.26 13.72
C MET A 186 18.89 3.55 13.92
N LEU A 187 18.36 2.89 12.89
CA LEU A 187 17.08 2.19 12.94
C LEU A 187 17.18 0.89 13.77
N LEU A 188 18.09 -0.01 13.41
CA LEU A 188 18.14 -1.37 13.97
C LEU A 188 18.53 -1.37 15.47
N SER A 189 19.31 -0.38 15.91
CA SER A 189 19.65 -0.21 17.33
C SER A 189 18.41 0.06 18.19
N ARG A 190 17.32 0.61 17.63
CA ARG A 190 16.03 0.82 18.32
C ARG A 190 15.26 -0.48 18.55
N PHE A 191 15.59 -1.54 17.82
CA PHE A 191 14.97 -2.86 17.91
C PHE A 191 15.75 -3.83 18.80
N GLY A 192 16.81 -3.36 19.46
CA GLY A 192 17.59 -4.17 20.41
C GLY A 192 18.53 -5.16 19.74
N CYS A 193 18.84 -4.97 18.45
CA CYS A 193 19.82 -5.78 17.75
C CYS A 193 21.24 -5.58 18.31
N ASP A 194 22.09 -6.59 18.15
CA ASP A 194 23.52 -6.53 18.43
C ASP A 194 24.27 -6.19 17.13
N ILE A 195 24.62 -4.91 16.97
CA ILE A 195 25.17 -4.35 15.74
C ILE A 195 26.69 -4.22 15.84
N THR A 196 27.41 -4.79 14.87
CA THR A 196 28.84 -4.54 14.69
C THR A 196 29.03 -3.76 13.39
N LEU A 197 29.54 -2.54 13.50
CA LEU A 197 29.96 -1.72 12.36
C LEU A 197 31.42 -2.04 12.03
N ALA A 198 31.72 -2.51 10.82
CA ALA A 198 33.08 -2.81 10.40
C ALA A 198 33.53 -1.89 9.27
N HIS A 199 34.65 -1.18 9.44
CA HIS A 199 35.21 -0.37 8.37
C HIS A 199 36.72 -0.10 8.59
N PRO A 200 37.50 0.15 7.52
CA PRO A 200 38.84 0.69 7.68
C PRO A 200 38.83 2.08 8.34
N PRO A 201 39.92 2.54 8.99
CA PRO A 201 39.91 3.75 9.82
C PRO A 201 39.37 5.03 9.17
N GLU A 202 39.50 5.17 7.85
CA GLU A 202 39.06 6.33 7.09
C GLU A 202 37.55 6.34 6.79
N PHE A 203 36.88 5.19 6.74
CA PHE A 203 35.48 5.06 6.29
C PHE A 203 34.47 5.15 7.43
N LYS A 204 34.64 6.13 8.32
CA LYS A 204 33.73 6.36 9.44
C LYS A 204 32.35 6.84 8.96
N LEU A 205 31.36 6.62 9.80
CA LEU A 205 30.05 7.26 9.65
C LEU A 205 30.03 8.60 10.37
N MET A 206 29.07 9.47 10.03
CA MET A 206 28.88 10.75 10.71
C MET A 206 28.72 10.58 12.23
N ASP A 207 29.47 11.37 12.99
CA ASP A 207 29.52 11.36 14.47
C ASP A 207 28.11 11.41 15.11
N LYS A 208 27.22 12.22 14.53
CA LYS A 208 25.85 12.37 15.02
C LYS A 208 25.05 11.06 14.87
N CYS A 209 25.15 10.39 13.72
CA CYS A 209 24.44 9.14 13.44
C CYS A 209 24.96 8.02 14.35
N TRP A 210 26.28 7.96 14.58
CA TRP A 210 26.87 7.00 15.51
C TRP A 210 26.36 7.19 16.95
N ARG A 211 26.41 8.43 17.46
CA ARG A 211 25.94 8.73 18.83
C ARG A 211 24.44 8.44 19.01
N GLU A 212 23.65 8.66 17.97
CA GLU A 212 22.23 8.31 17.98
C GLU A 212 22.03 6.79 18.09
N ALA A 213 22.76 5.99 17.30
CA ALA A 213 22.72 4.54 17.37
C ALA A 213 23.20 4.01 18.75
N GLU A 214 24.24 4.60 19.34
CA GLU A 214 24.67 4.27 20.72
C GLU A 214 23.57 4.56 21.75
N SER A 215 22.91 5.70 21.64
CA SER A 215 21.79 6.07 22.52
C SER A 215 20.63 5.09 22.38
N ASN A 216 20.24 4.77 21.14
CA ASN A 216 19.17 3.82 20.83
C ASN A 216 19.49 2.42 21.38
N SER A 217 20.73 1.95 21.21
CA SER A 217 21.19 0.65 21.73
C SER A 217 21.09 0.57 23.25
N ARG A 218 21.46 1.64 23.98
CA ARG A 218 21.33 1.70 25.45
C ARG A 218 19.88 1.67 25.89
N GLN A 219 18.98 2.31 25.17
CA GLN A 219 17.55 2.37 25.51
C GLN A 219 16.81 1.07 25.19
N SER A 220 17.18 0.39 24.10
CA SER A 220 16.54 -0.85 23.65
C SER A 220 17.08 -2.12 24.30
N GLY A 221 18.27 -2.02 24.94
CA GLY A 221 18.97 -3.16 25.53
C GLY A 221 19.82 -3.97 24.54
N GLY A 222 20.00 -3.49 23.32
CA GLY A 222 20.92 -4.08 22.33
C GLY A 222 22.38 -3.69 22.60
N ARG A 223 23.28 -4.13 21.71
CA ARG A 223 24.70 -3.76 21.73
C ARG A 223 25.10 -3.11 20.42
N ILE A 224 26.02 -2.16 20.48
CA ILE A 224 26.66 -1.61 19.29
C ILE A 224 28.18 -1.52 19.50
N SER A 225 28.94 -1.93 18.50
CA SER A 225 30.40 -1.90 18.51
C SER A 225 30.95 -1.53 17.13
N VAL A 226 32.21 -1.13 17.10
CA VAL A 226 32.96 -0.86 15.86
C VAL A 226 34.23 -1.71 15.83
N THR A 227 34.61 -2.20 14.66
CA THR A 227 35.85 -2.95 14.42
C THR A 227 36.46 -2.54 13.07
N ASP A 228 37.77 -2.73 12.92
CA ASP A 228 38.50 -2.60 11.66
C ASP A 228 38.72 -3.95 10.97
N SER A 229 37.97 -4.99 11.37
CA SER A 229 38.03 -6.34 10.82
C SER A 229 36.67 -6.82 10.32
N MET A 230 36.57 -7.08 9.02
CA MET A 230 35.37 -7.66 8.42
C MET A 230 35.13 -9.08 8.96
N GLU A 231 36.19 -9.86 9.20
CA GLU A 231 36.12 -11.20 9.78
C GLU A 231 35.53 -11.19 11.18
N GLU A 232 35.94 -10.25 12.04
CA GLU A 232 35.41 -10.14 13.40
C GLU A 232 33.92 -9.80 13.41
N ALA A 233 33.47 -8.91 12.52
CA ALA A 233 32.07 -8.56 12.43
C ALA A 233 31.19 -9.69 11.89
N PHE A 234 31.71 -10.50 10.97
CA PHE A 234 30.96 -11.61 10.36
C PHE A 234 30.81 -12.80 11.30
N LEU A 235 31.72 -12.94 12.29
CA LEU A 235 31.74 -14.07 13.21
C LEU A 235 30.41 -14.23 13.98
N ASN A 236 29.70 -15.31 13.70
CA ASN A 236 28.37 -15.63 14.23
C ASN A 236 27.29 -14.54 13.95
N ALA A 237 27.43 -13.75 12.88
CA ALA A 237 26.39 -12.81 12.47
C ALA A 237 25.16 -13.55 11.91
N ASP A 238 23.96 -13.03 12.20
CA ASP A 238 22.69 -13.49 11.61
C ASP A 238 22.37 -12.74 10.31
N VAL A 239 22.77 -11.46 10.24
CA VAL A 239 22.63 -10.64 9.04
C VAL A 239 23.98 -10.01 8.72
N VAL A 240 24.42 -10.10 7.47
CA VAL A 240 25.55 -9.32 6.97
C VAL A 240 25.07 -8.35 5.90
N TYR A 241 25.49 -7.09 6.04
CA TYR A 241 25.16 -5.97 5.16
C TYR A 241 26.45 -5.27 4.73
N PRO A 242 27.25 -5.89 3.84
CA PRO A 242 28.41 -5.25 3.24
C PRO A 242 27.97 -4.24 2.18
N LYS A 243 28.52 -3.04 2.21
CA LYS A 243 28.21 -1.98 1.24
C LYS A 243 29.38 -1.02 1.18
N SER A 244 29.69 -0.48 0.02
CA SER A 244 30.65 0.62 -0.09
C SER A 244 30.04 1.96 0.34
N TRP A 245 30.85 2.84 0.92
CA TRP A 245 30.51 4.25 1.11
C TRP A 245 31.75 5.13 1.06
N GLY A 246 31.54 6.43 0.87
CA GLY A 246 32.60 7.45 0.81
C GLY A 246 33.14 7.90 2.16
N ILE A 247 34.22 8.68 2.12
CA ILE A 247 34.83 9.35 3.26
C ILE A 247 34.25 10.76 3.30
N GLU A 248 33.63 11.16 4.42
CA GLU A 248 32.91 12.43 4.57
C GLU A 248 33.81 13.63 4.21
N GLU A 249 35.03 13.65 4.73
CA GLU A 249 35.99 14.74 4.54
C GLU A 249 36.54 14.84 3.12
N LEU A 250 36.44 13.76 2.34
CA LEU A 250 36.94 13.67 0.95
C LEU A 250 35.81 13.67 -0.07
N PHE A 251 34.60 14.07 0.32
CA PHE A 251 33.44 14.11 -0.58
C PHE A 251 33.72 14.94 -1.86
N SER A 252 34.43 16.07 -1.74
CA SER A 252 34.84 16.91 -2.87
C SER A 252 36.09 16.43 -3.62
N ALA A 253 36.72 15.34 -3.16
CA ALA A 253 37.94 14.76 -3.69
C ALA A 253 37.79 13.25 -3.99
N PRO A 254 36.85 12.86 -4.89
CA PRO A 254 36.50 11.45 -5.12
C PRO A 254 37.67 10.58 -5.58
N GLN A 255 38.64 11.13 -6.30
CA GLN A 255 39.83 10.39 -6.74
C GLN A 255 40.76 10.04 -5.58
N GLU A 256 40.87 10.91 -4.57
CA GLU A 256 41.64 10.63 -3.36
C GLU A 256 40.95 9.56 -2.52
N ALA A 257 39.63 9.65 -2.36
CA ALA A 257 38.83 8.64 -1.68
C ALA A 257 38.96 7.25 -2.35
N LEU A 258 38.94 7.18 -3.68
CA LEU A 258 39.15 5.92 -4.42
C LEU A 258 40.57 5.37 -4.25
N ALA A 259 41.60 6.23 -4.25
CA ALA A 259 42.98 5.80 -4.00
C ALA A 259 43.18 5.23 -2.57
N ILE A 260 42.41 5.71 -1.59
CA ILE A 260 42.36 5.12 -0.25
C ILE A 260 41.63 3.78 -0.27
N ALA A 261 40.46 3.70 -0.92
CA ALA A 261 39.69 2.46 -1.06
C ALA A 261 40.51 1.33 -1.69
N ASP A 262 41.39 1.65 -2.65
CA ASP A 262 42.29 0.71 -3.33
C ASP A 262 43.31 0.00 -2.41
N LYS A 263 43.52 0.50 -1.19
CA LYS A 263 44.33 -0.20 -0.17
C LYS A 263 43.60 -1.39 0.45
N TYR A 264 42.28 -1.46 0.29
CA TYR A 264 41.39 -2.35 1.02
C TYR A 264 40.63 -3.32 0.10
N LYS A 265 41.23 -3.72 -1.03
CA LYS A 265 40.61 -4.64 -2.02
C LYS A 265 40.18 -6.00 -1.46
N ASN A 266 40.73 -6.38 -0.32
CA ASN A 266 40.38 -7.60 0.40
C ASN A 266 39.08 -7.49 1.23
N TRP A 267 38.49 -6.30 1.36
CA TRP A 267 37.19 -6.06 2.01
C TRP A 267 36.05 -6.39 1.05
N ILE A 268 35.86 -7.68 0.82
CA ILE A 268 34.84 -8.24 -0.06
C ILE A 268 34.03 -9.28 0.69
N CYS A 269 32.72 -9.29 0.48
CA CYS A 269 31.87 -10.36 0.98
C CYS A 269 31.98 -11.59 0.06
N ASP A 270 32.61 -12.65 0.56
CA ASP A 270 32.84 -13.88 -0.19
C ASP A 270 32.35 -15.12 0.58
N SER A 271 32.35 -16.27 -0.10
CA SER A 271 31.94 -17.54 0.52
C SER A 271 32.84 -17.98 1.68
N LYS A 272 34.05 -17.42 1.83
CA LYS A 272 34.92 -17.73 2.95
C LYS A 272 34.39 -17.04 4.20
N ARG A 273 34.11 -15.74 4.13
CA ARG A 273 33.56 -14.97 5.27
C ARG A 273 32.14 -15.39 5.63
N MET A 274 31.32 -15.73 4.64
CA MET A 274 29.97 -16.27 4.87
C MET A 274 29.98 -17.63 5.60
N LYS A 275 31.11 -18.34 5.72
CA LYS A 275 31.18 -19.57 6.53
C LYS A 275 31.34 -19.28 8.02
N ASP A 276 31.81 -18.09 8.38
CA ASP A 276 32.03 -17.69 9.76
C ASP A 276 30.76 -17.11 10.41
N THR A 277 29.73 -16.83 9.60
CA THR A 277 28.40 -16.38 10.06
C THR A 277 27.58 -17.55 10.63
N ASN A 278 26.44 -17.25 11.24
CA ASN A 278 25.52 -18.29 11.69
C ASN A 278 24.97 -19.10 10.51
N LYS A 279 24.65 -20.38 10.74
CA LYS A 279 24.18 -21.31 9.69
C LYS A 279 22.99 -20.78 8.86
N ASN A 280 22.08 -20.06 9.51
CA ASN A 280 20.88 -19.50 8.88
C ASN A 280 21.02 -18.00 8.57
N SER A 281 22.25 -17.49 8.51
CA SER A 281 22.48 -16.07 8.26
C SER A 281 21.98 -15.66 6.89
N ILE A 282 21.66 -14.38 6.71
CA ILE A 282 21.32 -13.81 5.41
C ILE A 282 22.32 -12.74 4.99
N TYR A 283 22.49 -12.63 3.68
CA TYR A 283 23.21 -11.55 3.00
C TYR A 283 22.19 -10.54 2.45
N MET A 284 22.39 -9.27 2.78
CA MET A 284 21.55 -8.14 2.34
C MET A 284 22.40 -7.02 1.74
N HIS A 285 21.82 -6.26 0.80
CA HIS A 285 22.50 -5.16 0.12
C HIS A 285 21.47 -4.30 -0.67
N CYS A 286 21.46 -2.98 -0.46
CA CYS A 286 20.47 -2.03 -1.03
C CYS A 286 20.45 -1.94 -2.57
N LEU A 287 21.55 -2.40 -3.17
CA LEU A 287 21.91 -2.35 -4.59
C LEU A 287 22.12 -0.90 -5.10
N PRO A 288 22.87 -0.70 -6.19
CA PRO A 288 23.58 -1.69 -6.97
C PRO A 288 24.82 -2.15 -6.19
N ALA A 289 25.11 -3.44 -6.26
CA ALA A 289 26.33 -4.01 -5.70
C ALA A 289 27.36 -4.18 -6.81
N ASP A 290 28.61 -3.87 -6.53
CA ASP A 290 29.73 -4.11 -7.43
C ASP A 290 30.17 -5.57 -7.30
N ARG A 291 29.70 -6.39 -8.23
CA ARG A 291 30.09 -7.81 -8.31
C ARG A 291 31.59 -7.94 -8.54
N GLY A 292 32.23 -8.82 -7.77
CA GLY A 292 33.69 -8.98 -7.72
C GLY A 292 34.43 -7.86 -6.98
N GLY A 293 33.73 -6.83 -6.49
CA GLY A 293 34.27 -5.77 -5.64
C GLY A 293 33.72 -5.88 -4.22
N GLU A 294 32.46 -5.48 -4.04
CA GLU A 294 31.79 -5.48 -2.73
C GLU A 294 31.39 -6.90 -2.31
N VAL A 295 31.05 -7.73 -3.29
CA VAL A 295 30.52 -9.08 -3.08
C VAL A 295 30.92 -10.01 -4.22
N ALA A 296 31.22 -11.26 -3.90
CA ALA A 296 31.45 -12.33 -4.85
C ALA A 296 30.12 -12.85 -5.43
N ASP A 297 30.12 -13.27 -6.70
CA ASP A 297 28.90 -13.71 -7.41
C ASP A 297 28.18 -14.85 -6.68
N GLU A 298 28.94 -15.80 -6.13
CA GLU A 298 28.39 -16.94 -5.40
C GLU A 298 27.69 -16.59 -4.07
N VAL A 299 27.93 -15.38 -3.53
CA VAL A 299 27.23 -14.89 -2.33
C VAL A 299 25.95 -14.16 -2.74
N ILE A 300 26.06 -13.19 -3.65
CA ILE A 300 24.92 -12.35 -4.07
C ILE A 300 23.84 -13.15 -4.81
N ASP A 301 24.21 -14.18 -5.56
CA ASP A 301 23.27 -15.13 -6.21
C ASP A 301 23.06 -16.40 -5.38
N GLY A 302 23.71 -16.48 -4.22
CA GLY A 302 23.72 -17.65 -3.34
C GLY A 302 22.47 -17.79 -2.47
N PRO A 303 22.34 -18.91 -1.75
CA PRO A 303 21.16 -19.23 -0.93
C PRO A 303 20.95 -18.31 0.27
N HIS A 304 22.01 -17.64 0.73
CA HIS A 304 21.94 -16.66 1.83
C HIS A 304 21.40 -15.31 1.36
N SER A 305 21.38 -15.04 0.06
CA SER A 305 21.01 -13.74 -0.48
C SER A 305 19.53 -13.43 -0.29
N ARG A 306 19.24 -12.20 0.13
CA ARG A 306 17.89 -11.63 0.23
C ARG A 306 17.73 -10.32 -0.54
N ILE A 307 18.66 -10.01 -1.45
CA ILE A 307 18.64 -8.75 -2.22
C ILE A 307 17.37 -8.53 -3.04
N PHE A 308 16.74 -9.60 -3.56
CA PHE A 308 15.53 -9.48 -4.38
C PHE A 308 14.28 -9.28 -3.52
N PRO A 309 14.03 -10.08 -2.45
CA PRO A 309 13.00 -9.76 -1.46
C PRO A 309 13.17 -8.36 -0.85
N GLU A 310 14.39 -7.98 -0.49
CA GLU A 310 14.73 -6.63 0.02
C GLU A 310 14.35 -5.55 -0.99
N ALA A 311 14.77 -5.69 -2.26
CA ALA A 311 14.43 -4.75 -3.31
C ALA A 311 12.92 -4.68 -3.60
N GLU A 312 12.19 -5.80 -3.52
CA GLU A 312 10.73 -5.82 -3.63
C GLU A 312 10.06 -5.10 -2.46
N ASN A 313 10.55 -5.31 -1.23
CA ASN A 313 9.98 -4.69 -0.03
C ASN A 313 9.97 -3.17 -0.07
N ARG A 314 10.90 -2.55 -0.81
CA ARG A 314 10.90 -1.10 -1.07
C ARG A 314 9.61 -0.59 -1.71
N LEU A 315 8.98 -1.37 -2.59
CA LEU A 315 7.69 -1.03 -3.17
C LEU A 315 6.61 -1.00 -2.08
N HIS A 316 6.63 -1.98 -1.18
CA HIS A 316 5.57 -2.17 -0.19
C HIS A 316 5.64 -1.17 0.95
N THR A 317 6.84 -0.87 1.43
CA THR A 317 7.07 0.19 2.43
C THR A 317 6.76 1.56 1.86
N CYS A 318 7.10 1.82 0.60
CA CYS A 318 6.70 3.03 -0.10
C CYS A 318 5.17 3.19 -0.16
N LYS A 319 4.44 2.16 -0.57
CA LYS A 319 2.97 2.19 -0.58
C LYS A 319 2.38 2.43 0.82
N ALA A 320 2.94 1.80 1.86
CA ALA A 320 2.45 1.95 3.22
C ALA A 320 2.57 3.39 3.71
N ILE A 321 3.76 4.00 3.58
CA ILE A 321 3.98 5.38 4.01
C ILE A 321 3.11 6.35 3.23
N MET A 322 2.99 6.20 1.90
CA MET A 322 2.06 7.00 1.08
C MET A 322 0.64 6.89 1.61
N LEU A 323 0.14 5.66 1.78
CA LEU A 323 -1.23 5.43 2.25
C LEU A 323 -1.48 6.05 3.63
N MET A 324 -0.55 5.84 4.56
CA MET A 324 -0.65 6.36 5.92
C MET A 324 -0.63 7.89 5.96
N THR A 325 0.16 8.55 5.14
CA THR A 325 0.38 10.00 5.27
C THR A 325 -0.52 10.82 4.36
N MET A 326 -1.02 10.25 3.26
CA MET A 326 -1.83 10.95 2.26
C MET A 326 -3.34 10.68 2.36
N SER A 327 -3.77 9.73 3.19
CA SER A 327 -5.20 9.41 3.35
C SER A 327 -5.78 10.02 4.63
N GLU A 328 -6.82 10.84 4.53
CA GLU A 328 -7.46 11.49 5.70
C GLU A 328 -8.03 10.50 6.72
N GLY A 329 -8.52 9.36 6.23
CA GLY A 329 -8.99 8.24 7.02
C GLY A 329 -8.26 6.96 6.62
N MET A 330 -7.77 6.20 7.60
CA MET A 330 -7.15 4.91 7.29
C MET A 330 -8.20 3.94 6.74
N PRO A 331 -8.01 3.38 5.53
CA PRO A 331 -8.90 2.34 5.04
C PRO A 331 -8.71 1.07 5.86
N GLU A 332 -9.79 0.30 6.06
CA GLU A 332 -9.67 -1.04 6.62
C GLU A 332 -9.00 -1.96 5.59
N LEU A 333 -7.76 -2.35 5.89
CA LEU A 333 -7.02 -3.31 5.08
C LEU A 333 -7.46 -4.72 5.52
N ALA A 334 -8.47 -5.26 4.84
CA ALA A 334 -9.14 -6.54 5.14
C ALA A 334 -8.26 -7.80 4.96
N GLY A 335 -7.08 -7.84 5.59
CA GLY A 335 -6.05 -8.85 5.39
C GLY A 335 -6.44 -10.28 5.78
N GLU A 336 -7.25 -10.47 6.82
CA GLU A 336 -7.71 -11.80 7.25
C GLU A 336 -8.86 -12.35 6.38
N PHE A 337 -9.75 -11.46 5.93
CA PHE A 337 -10.92 -11.78 5.10
C PHE A 337 -10.55 -12.41 3.75
N TYR A 338 -9.62 -11.79 3.01
CA TYR A 338 -9.22 -12.29 1.68
C TYR A 338 -8.49 -13.64 1.74
N MET A 339 -7.73 -13.88 2.83
CA MET A 339 -7.02 -15.15 3.04
C MET A 339 -7.97 -16.33 3.27
N ASN A 340 -9.12 -16.09 3.93
CA ASN A 340 -10.14 -17.13 4.15
C ASN A 340 -11.00 -17.39 2.90
N ARG A 341 -11.30 -16.36 2.08
CA ARG A 341 -12.13 -16.52 0.87
C ARG A 341 -11.54 -17.50 -0.15
N LYS A 342 -10.20 -17.57 -0.31
CA LYS A 342 -9.56 -18.52 -1.25
C LYS A 342 -9.51 -19.98 -0.77
N LYS A 343 -9.67 -20.25 0.54
CA LYS A 343 -9.82 -21.64 1.03
C LYS A 343 -11.18 -22.24 0.65
N ASN A 344 -12.21 -21.41 0.46
CA ASN A 344 -13.54 -21.82 0.01
C ASN A 344 -13.85 -21.25 -1.38
N LYS A 345 -13.58 -22.03 -2.44
CA LYS A 345 -13.86 -21.74 -3.87
C LYS A 345 -15.36 -21.58 -4.23
N LYS A 346 -16.18 -20.91 -3.43
CA LYS A 346 -17.55 -20.55 -3.84
C LYS A 346 -17.50 -19.29 -4.68
N LEU A 347 -17.76 -19.44 -5.97
CA LEU A 347 -17.99 -18.32 -6.88
C LEU A 347 -19.22 -17.56 -6.41
N ILE A 348 -19.08 -16.24 -6.19
CA ILE A 348 -20.20 -15.34 -5.86
C ILE A 348 -20.22 -14.24 -6.92
N THR A 349 -21.34 -14.09 -7.61
CA THR A 349 -21.55 -13.03 -8.60
C THR A 349 -22.31 -11.87 -7.95
N ALA A 350 -21.73 -10.66 -7.95
CA ALA A 350 -22.47 -9.47 -7.57
C ALA A 350 -23.27 -8.95 -8.77
N ILE A 351 -24.55 -8.67 -8.55
CA ILE A 351 -25.46 -8.14 -9.56
C ILE A 351 -25.94 -6.78 -9.07
N ILE A 352 -25.47 -5.72 -9.73
CA ILE A 352 -25.92 -4.35 -9.52
C ILE A 352 -27.18 -4.11 -10.36
N LEU A 353 -28.27 -3.70 -9.70
CA LEU A 353 -29.53 -3.36 -10.37
C LEU A 353 -29.57 -1.85 -10.63
N ALA A 354 -29.30 -1.44 -11.87
CA ALA A 354 -29.17 -0.04 -12.28
C ALA A 354 -30.03 0.33 -13.51
N ALA A 355 -31.07 -0.46 -13.80
CA ALA A 355 -31.85 -0.34 -15.04
C ALA A 355 -33.02 0.66 -14.98
N GLY A 356 -33.37 1.16 -13.81
CA GLY A 356 -34.59 1.96 -13.60
C GLY A 356 -34.50 3.39 -14.12
N GLU A 357 -35.64 3.92 -14.59
CA GLU A 357 -35.78 5.31 -15.09
C GLU A 357 -35.60 6.38 -14.00
N GLY A 358 -35.76 6.00 -12.72
CA GLY A 358 -35.77 6.96 -11.63
C GLY A 358 -36.91 7.98 -11.74
N SER A 359 -38.11 7.53 -12.12
CA SER A 359 -39.27 8.40 -12.40
C SER A 359 -39.62 9.40 -11.30
N ARG A 360 -39.39 9.06 -10.02
CA ARG A 360 -39.58 9.96 -8.88
C ARG A 360 -38.53 11.07 -8.78
N ILE A 361 -37.27 10.77 -9.11
CA ILE A 361 -36.15 11.72 -9.08
C ILE A 361 -35.94 12.43 -10.42
N GLY A 362 -36.58 11.95 -11.48
CA GLY A 362 -36.58 12.53 -12.82
C GLY A 362 -35.40 12.10 -13.71
N MET A 363 -34.51 11.22 -13.24
CA MET A 363 -33.38 10.68 -14.02
C MET A 363 -32.89 9.34 -13.45
N PRO A 364 -32.14 8.53 -14.23
CA PRO A 364 -31.57 7.29 -13.74
C PRO A 364 -30.68 7.52 -12.52
N LYS A 365 -30.96 6.80 -11.43
CA LYS A 365 -30.21 6.95 -10.18
C LYS A 365 -28.72 6.64 -10.32
N ALA A 366 -28.36 5.81 -11.30
CA ALA A 366 -26.98 5.46 -11.62
C ALA A 366 -26.07 6.68 -11.88
N VAL A 367 -26.63 7.78 -12.41
CA VAL A 367 -25.89 9.01 -12.75
C VAL A 367 -26.03 10.14 -11.71
N LEU A 368 -26.70 9.88 -10.58
CA LEU A 368 -26.66 10.81 -9.44
C LEU A 368 -25.26 10.82 -8.83
N GLN A 369 -24.84 11.95 -8.27
CA GLN A 369 -23.48 12.14 -7.79
C GLN A 369 -23.41 12.49 -6.31
N ILE A 370 -22.41 11.96 -5.61
CA ILE A 370 -22.03 12.38 -4.27
C ILE A 370 -20.54 12.69 -4.31
N ASN A 371 -20.16 13.93 -3.96
CA ASN A 371 -18.77 14.39 -3.98
C ASN A 371 -18.06 14.10 -5.31
N GLY A 372 -18.73 14.38 -6.43
CA GLY A 372 -18.19 14.20 -7.79
C GLY A 372 -18.10 12.74 -8.28
N ARG A 373 -18.60 11.76 -7.52
CA ARG A 373 -18.62 10.34 -7.91
C ARG A 373 -20.05 9.87 -8.14
N TYR A 374 -20.28 9.12 -9.22
CA TYR A 374 -21.60 8.59 -9.56
C TYR A 374 -22.04 7.47 -8.60
N PHE A 375 -23.34 7.32 -8.36
CA PHE A 375 -23.87 6.24 -7.51
C PHE A 375 -23.41 4.86 -7.98
N LEU A 376 -23.46 4.62 -9.30
CA LEU A 376 -23.01 3.35 -9.86
C LEU A 376 -21.51 3.11 -9.64
N GLU A 377 -20.66 4.14 -9.76
CA GLU A 377 -19.24 4.03 -9.43
C GLU A 377 -19.04 3.66 -7.96
N ARG A 378 -19.76 4.32 -7.04
CA ARG A 378 -19.66 4.05 -5.60
C ARG A 378 -20.04 2.61 -5.27
N VAL A 379 -21.13 2.10 -5.84
CA VAL A 379 -21.58 0.73 -5.64
C VAL A 379 -20.58 -0.28 -6.23
N MET A 380 -20.00 0.01 -7.40
CA MET A 380 -18.92 -0.79 -7.98
C MET A 380 -17.68 -0.80 -7.09
N ASP A 381 -17.23 0.37 -6.61
CA ASP A 381 -16.10 0.51 -5.71
C ASP A 381 -16.32 -0.31 -4.43
N THR A 382 -17.50 -0.21 -3.82
CA THR A 382 -17.86 -0.99 -2.62
C THR A 382 -17.71 -2.49 -2.85
N LEU A 383 -18.14 -3.01 -4.00
CA LEU A 383 -18.00 -4.44 -4.35
C LEU A 383 -16.56 -4.84 -4.65
N ILE A 384 -15.80 -4.00 -5.34
CA ILE A 384 -14.38 -4.22 -5.64
C ILE A 384 -13.57 -4.26 -4.35
N LEU A 385 -13.81 -3.31 -3.44
CA LEU A 385 -13.17 -3.27 -2.12
C LEU A 385 -13.54 -4.49 -1.27
N ALA A 386 -14.79 -4.96 -1.38
CA ALA A 386 -15.26 -6.21 -0.78
C ALA A 386 -14.79 -7.49 -1.53
N GLY A 387 -13.95 -7.34 -2.56
CA GLY A 387 -13.23 -8.45 -3.20
C GLY A 387 -13.99 -9.23 -4.24
N PHE A 388 -15.06 -8.66 -4.81
CA PHE A 388 -15.80 -9.31 -5.89
C PHE A 388 -15.03 -9.20 -7.21
N GLU A 389 -14.67 -10.36 -7.77
CA GLU A 389 -14.04 -10.48 -9.10
C GLU A 389 -15.09 -10.52 -10.23
N HIS A 390 -16.32 -10.93 -9.92
CA HIS A 390 -17.42 -11.08 -10.88
C HIS A 390 -18.55 -10.13 -10.54
N ILE A 391 -18.51 -8.94 -11.14
CA ILE A 391 -19.53 -7.89 -11.00
C ILE A 391 -20.28 -7.75 -12.31
N VAL A 392 -21.60 -7.76 -12.20
CA VAL A 392 -22.54 -7.61 -13.30
C VAL A 392 -23.37 -6.35 -13.05
N VAL A 393 -23.43 -5.45 -14.01
CA VAL A 393 -24.27 -4.26 -13.98
C VAL A 393 -25.43 -4.46 -14.96
N VAL A 394 -26.65 -4.42 -14.44
CA VAL A 394 -27.86 -4.47 -15.29
C VAL A 394 -28.32 -3.04 -15.56
N LEU A 395 -28.26 -2.63 -16.83
CA LEU A 395 -28.69 -1.32 -17.31
C LEU A 395 -30.04 -1.43 -18.06
N GLY A 396 -30.70 -0.29 -18.25
CA GLY A 396 -32.00 -0.21 -18.92
C GLY A 396 -32.23 1.21 -19.44
N ALA A 397 -33.02 1.99 -18.72
CA ALA A 397 -33.29 3.38 -19.05
C ALA A 397 -32.01 4.22 -19.20
N GLU A 398 -31.93 4.99 -20.29
CA GLU A 398 -30.78 5.85 -20.65
C GLU A 398 -29.40 5.16 -20.55
N ALA A 399 -29.31 3.86 -20.86
CA ALA A 399 -28.06 3.11 -20.74
C ALA A 399 -26.89 3.68 -21.54
N ASP A 400 -27.13 4.27 -22.72
CA ASP A 400 -26.08 4.88 -23.53
C ASP A 400 -25.45 6.08 -22.82
N ARG A 401 -26.28 6.94 -22.21
CA ARG A 401 -25.82 8.06 -21.37
C ARG A 401 -25.00 7.58 -20.17
N ILE A 402 -25.42 6.49 -19.52
CA ILE A 402 -24.68 5.90 -18.39
C ILE A 402 -23.29 5.44 -18.87
N LYS A 403 -23.21 4.75 -20.01
CA LYS A 403 -21.95 4.25 -20.59
C LYS A 403 -21.01 5.36 -21.06
N GLU A 404 -21.55 6.50 -21.47
CA GLU A 404 -20.75 7.68 -21.83
C GLU A 404 -20.13 8.37 -20.61
N GLN A 405 -20.78 8.27 -19.43
CA GLN A 405 -20.37 8.98 -18.21
C GLN A 405 -19.57 8.13 -17.24
N ILE A 406 -19.73 6.80 -17.29
CA ILE A 406 -19.18 5.87 -16.31
C ILE A 406 -18.38 4.79 -17.03
N ASP A 407 -17.13 4.58 -16.60
CA ASP A 407 -16.29 3.50 -17.12
C ASP A 407 -16.76 2.13 -16.59
N LEU A 408 -17.40 1.37 -17.48
CA LEU A 408 -17.89 0.02 -17.21
C LEU A 408 -16.99 -1.07 -17.80
N SER A 409 -15.77 -0.74 -18.24
CA SER A 409 -14.86 -1.68 -18.91
C SER A 409 -14.40 -2.85 -18.03
N ILE A 410 -14.45 -2.68 -16.70
CA ILE A 410 -14.01 -3.66 -15.71
C ILE A 410 -15.15 -4.55 -15.18
N VAL A 411 -16.38 -4.38 -15.65
CA VAL A 411 -17.56 -5.15 -15.23
C VAL A 411 -18.29 -5.74 -16.42
N THR A 412 -19.10 -6.78 -16.18
CA THR A 412 -20.01 -7.30 -17.21
C THR A 412 -21.26 -6.45 -17.24
N THR A 413 -21.64 -5.91 -18.40
CA THR A 413 -22.85 -5.10 -18.56
C THR A 413 -23.93 -5.91 -19.26
N ILE A 414 -25.15 -5.92 -18.70
CA ILE A 414 -26.32 -6.62 -19.23
C ILE A 414 -27.43 -5.60 -19.49
N MET A 415 -28.11 -5.72 -20.63
CA MET A 415 -29.17 -4.79 -21.04
C MET A 415 -30.54 -5.39 -20.75
N ASN A 416 -31.31 -4.73 -19.89
CA ASN A 416 -32.71 -5.04 -19.66
C ASN A 416 -33.61 -4.07 -20.43
N TYR A 417 -34.23 -4.54 -21.52
CA TYR A 417 -35.17 -3.74 -22.31
C TYR A 417 -36.58 -3.69 -21.68
N ASP A 418 -36.89 -4.59 -20.74
CA ASP A 418 -38.15 -4.67 -20.00
C ASP A 418 -37.99 -4.02 -18.61
N TYR A 419 -37.18 -2.97 -18.49
CA TYR A 419 -36.86 -2.33 -17.22
C TYR A 419 -38.08 -1.71 -16.52
N ALA A 420 -39.15 -1.42 -17.27
CA ALA A 420 -40.42 -0.89 -16.75
C ALA A 420 -41.16 -1.91 -15.86
N ASP A 421 -40.89 -3.21 -16.02
CA ASP A 421 -41.49 -4.29 -15.22
C ASP A 421 -40.86 -4.44 -13.82
N GLY A 422 -39.97 -3.52 -13.44
CA GLY A 422 -39.40 -3.41 -12.10
C GLY A 422 -38.13 -4.24 -11.86
N GLN A 423 -37.65 -4.24 -10.61
CA GLN A 423 -36.36 -4.84 -10.25
C GLN A 423 -36.27 -6.34 -10.57
N LEU A 424 -37.39 -7.08 -10.51
CA LEU A 424 -37.39 -8.51 -10.78
C LEU A 424 -37.14 -8.83 -12.26
N SER A 425 -37.56 -7.97 -13.20
CA SER A 425 -37.24 -8.15 -14.62
C SER A 425 -35.73 -8.03 -14.84
N SER A 426 -35.09 -7.03 -14.22
CA SER A 426 -33.65 -6.81 -14.27
C SER A 426 -32.87 -8.02 -13.75
N LEU A 427 -33.30 -8.57 -12.61
CA LEU A 427 -32.69 -9.77 -12.06
C LEU A 427 -32.90 -10.98 -12.98
N ARG A 428 -34.10 -11.18 -13.55
CA ARG A 428 -34.36 -12.30 -14.49
C ARG A 428 -33.50 -12.23 -15.74
N VAL A 429 -33.29 -11.05 -16.32
CA VAL A 429 -32.42 -10.88 -17.48
C VAL A 429 -30.99 -11.27 -17.12
N ALA A 430 -30.46 -10.77 -16.00
CA ALA A 430 -29.15 -11.17 -15.51
C ALA A 430 -29.05 -12.69 -15.30
N LEU A 431 -30.01 -13.33 -14.64
CA LEU A 431 -30.01 -14.77 -14.41
C LEU A 431 -30.15 -15.62 -15.68
N LYS A 432 -30.70 -15.08 -16.78
CA LYS A 432 -30.84 -15.79 -18.06
C LYS A 432 -29.58 -15.71 -18.89
N GLU A 433 -28.91 -14.55 -18.88
CA GLU A 433 -27.67 -14.34 -19.61
C GLU A 433 -26.47 -14.97 -18.88
N LEU A 434 -26.50 -14.94 -17.55
CA LEU A 434 -25.49 -15.57 -16.72
C LEU A 434 -25.89 -17.03 -16.49
N ASP A 435 -25.12 -17.97 -17.05
CA ASP A 435 -25.19 -19.38 -16.65
C ASP A 435 -24.58 -19.54 -15.24
N LEU A 436 -25.31 -19.07 -14.24
CA LEU A 436 -24.81 -18.92 -12.87
C LEU A 436 -24.51 -20.28 -12.25
N VAL A 437 -23.22 -20.55 -12.11
CA VAL A 437 -22.68 -21.72 -11.39
C VAL A 437 -22.58 -21.48 -9.86
N GLY A 438 -22.78 -20.25 -9.40
CA GLY A 438 -22.49 -19.78 -8.04
C GLY A 438 -23.62 -19.03 -7.33
N ASP A 439 -23.35 -18.63 -6.08
CA ASP A 439 -24.25 -17.79 -5.29
C ASP A 439 -24.22 -16.34 -5.80
N MET A 440 -25.15 -15.50 -5.36
CA MET A 440 -25.30 -14.14 -5.87
C MET A 440 -25.50 -13.11 -4.77
N LEU A 441 -24.96 -11.91 -4.96
CA LEU A 441 -25.21 -10.75 -4.13
C LEU A 441 -25.98 -9.71 -4.96
N ILE A 442 -27.17 -9.32 -4.50
CA ILE A 442 -28.05 -8.40 -5.22
C ILE A 442 -27.93 -7.01 -4.59
N PHE A 443 -27.43 -6.05 -5.36
CA PHE A 443 -27.11 -4.71 -4.90
C PHE A 443 -27.84 -3.64 -5.73
N PRO A 444 -28.94 -3.08 -5.22
CA PRO A 444 -29.61 -1.94 -5.84
C PRO A 444 -28.68 -0.70 -5.92
N VAL A 445 -28.69 0.01 -7.05
CA VAL A 445 -27.84 1.20 -7.26
C VAL A 445 -28.24 2.39 -6.37
N ASP A 446 -29.43 2.34 -5.78
CA ASP A 446 -30.00 3.40 -4.94
C ASP A 446 -29.57 3.36 -3.47
N HIS A 447 -28.67 2.43 -3.12
CA HIS A 447 -28.03 2.36 -1.80
C HIS A 447 -26.52 2.69 -1.91
N PRO A 448 -26.12 3.90 -2.36
CA PRO A 448 -24.72 4.25 -2.66
C PRO A 448 -23.85 4.44 -1.40
N MET A 449 -24.46 4.31 -0.21
CA MET A 449 -23.82 4.55 1.09
C MET A 449 -23.48 3.27 1.85
N VAL A 450 -23.80 2.10 1.31
CA VAL A 450 -23.39 0.82 1.92
C VAL A 450 -21.87 0.70 1.91
N LYS A 451 -21.31 0.33 3.06
CA LYS A 451 -19.88 0.21 3.24
C LYS A 451 -19.36 -1.18 2.82
N PRO A 452 -18.10 -1.30 2.37
CA PRO A 452 -17.50 -2.59 2.03
C PRO A 452 -17.58 -3.63 3.16
N GLU A 453 -17.49 -3.22 4.42
CA GLU A 453 -17.49 -4.10 5.59
C GLU A 453 -18.84 -4.84 5.74
N THR A 454 -19.93 -4.18 5.39
CA THR A 454 -21.27 -4.80 5.34
C THR A 454 -21.31 -5.93 4.33
N ILE A 455 -20.74 -5.69 3.14
CA ILE A 455 -20.68 -6.70 2.08
C ILE A 455 -19.85 -7.90 2.54
N VAL A 456 -18.70 -7.62 3.15
CA VAL A 456 -17.79 -8.61 3.72
C VAL A 456 -18.53 -9.48 4.74
N SER A 457 -19.16 -8.87 5.75
CA SER A 457 -19.90 -9.55 6.81
C SER A 457 -21.00 -10.47 6.26
N LEU A 458 -21.79 -9.99 5.29
CA LEU A 458 -22.81 -10.80 4.63
C LEU A 458 -22.22 -12.02 3.92
N THR A 459 -21.08 -11.85 3.24
CA THR A 459 -20.42 -12.95 2.53
C THR A 459 -19.76 -13.95 3.47
N GLU A 460 -19.19 -13.53 4.60
CA GLU A 460 -18.61 -14.43 5.61
C GLU A 460 -19.68 -15.33 6.22
N VAL A 461 -20.76 -14.72 6.70
CA VAL A 461 -21.92 -15.46 7.22
C VAL A 461 -22.47 -16.42 6.17
N ALA A 462 -22.44 -16.03 4.89
CA ALA A 462 -22.82 -16.90 3.80
C ALA A 462 -21.86 -18.06 3.55
N LEU A 463 -20.56 -17.89 3.75
CA LEU A 463 -19.62 -19.00 3.58
C LEU A 463 -19.72 -20.01 4.73
N ASP A 464 -20.15 -19.56 5.91
CA ASP A 464 -20.27 -20.41 7.10
C ASP A 464 -21.65 -21.08 7.26
N CYS A 465 -22.67 -20.66 6.52
CA CYS A 465 -24.05 -21.11 6.72
C CYS A 465 -24.77 -21.62 5.45
N ASP A 466 -24.39 -22.81 4.96
CA ASP A 466 -24.91 -23.41 3.72
C ASP A 466 -26.42 -23.71 3.68
N ALA A 467 -27.05 -23.85 4.84
CA ALA A 467 -28.48 -24.20 4.93
C ALA A 467 -29.44 -23.04 4.58
N LYS A 468 -28.94 -21.80 4.52
CA LYS A 468 -29.77 -20.60 4.36
C LYS A 468 -29.82 -20.17 2.90
N SER A 469 -31.01 -19.91 2.38
CA SER A 469 -31.27 -19.54 0.98
C SER A 469 -31.06 -18.06 0.70
N ALA A 470 -31.21 -17.22 1.72
CA ALA A 470 -31.05 -15.77 1.65
C ALA A 470 -30.44 -15.24 2.95
N ILE A 471 -29.57 -14.25 2.85
CA ILE A 471 -28.93 -13.58 3.98
C ILE A 471 -29.12 -12.07 3.78
N ILE A 472 -29.69 -11.42 4.80
CA ILE A 472 -30.17 -10.03 4.72
C ILE A 472 -29.55 -9.23 5.87
N PRO A 473 -28.94 -8.05 5.58
CA PRO A 473 -28.42 -7.19 6.62
C PRO A 473 -29.56 -6.51 7.38
N VAL A 474 -29.37 -6.32 8.68
CA VAL A 474 -30.29 -5.66 9.59
C VAL A 474 -29.53 -4.61 10.40
N CYS A 475 -30.01 -3.38 10.40
CA CYS A 475 -29.50 -2.27 11.20
C CYS A 475 -30.68 -1.69 11.97
N ASP A 476 -30.54 -1.50 13.28
CA ASP A 476 -31.60 -0.99 14.16
C ASP A 476 -32.96 -1.69 14.00
N GLY A 477 -32.94 -3.01 13.80
CA GLY A 477 -34.14 -3.84 13.62
C GLY A 477 -34.80 -3.73 12.23
N HIS A 478 -34.24 -2.93 11.32
CA HIS A 478 -34.75 -2.76 9.97
C HIS A 478 -33.88 -3.52 8.97
N ARG A 479 -34.53 -4.22 8.03
CA ARG A 479 -33.87 -4.99 6.98
C ARG A 479 -33.48 -4.07 5.83
N GLY A 480 -32.28 -4.26 5.30
CA GLY A 480 -31.75 -3.43 4.23
C GLY A 480 -31.17 -4.22 3.06
N HIS A 481 -30.39 -3.51 2.25
CA HIS A 481 -29.65 -4.02 1.10
C HIS A 481 -28.13 -3.87 1.31
N PRO A 482 -27.29 -4.64 0.59
CA PRO A 482 -27.64 -5.66 -0.41
C PRO A 482 -28.05 -7.00 0.21
N VAL A 483 -28.67 -7.85 -0.61
CA VAL A 483 -29.13 -9.18 -0.17
C VAL A 483 -28.30 -10.27 -0.84
N TYR A 484 -27.81 -11.22 -0.05
CA TYR A 484 -27.13 -12.41 -0.57
C TYR A 484 -28.14 -13.53 -0.79
N LEU A 485 -28.08 -14.19 -1.95
CA LEU A 485 -28.96 -15.30 -2.32
C LEU A 485 -28.14 -16.50 -2.78
N ARG A 486 -28.60 -17.69 -2.39
CA ARG A 486 -28.01 -18.94 -2.89
C ARG A 486 -28.35 -19.20 -4.35
N LYS A 487 -27.49 -19.94 -5.04
CA LYS A 487 -27.72 -20.37 -6.44
C LYS A 487 -29.07 -21.05 -6.67
N ASN A 488 -29.60 -21.76 -5.66
CA ASN A 488 -30.91 -22.43 -5.76
C ASN A 488 -32.10 -21.45 -5.84
N MET A 489 -31.90 -20.18 -5.48
CA MET A 489 -32.90 -19.11 -5.63
C MET A 489 -33.10 -18.72 -7.10
N ALA A 490 -32.09 -18.92 -7.96
CA ALA A 490 -32.16 -18.55 -9.38
C ALA A 490 -33.40 -19.16 -10.07
N LYS A 491 -33.62 -20.47 -9.89
CA LYS A 491 -34.79 -21.17 -10.46
C LYS A 491 -36.12 -20.59 -9.97
N ARG A 492 -36.20 -20.21 -8.69
CA ARG A 492 -37.41 -19.64 -8.09
C ARG A 492 -37.71 -18.25 -8.64
N ILE A 493 -36.67 -17.45 -8.89
CA ILE A 493 -36.78 -16.11 -9.48
C ILE A 493 -37.23 -16.21 -10.94
N LEU A 494 -36.62 -17.12 -11.70
CA LEU A 494 -36.97 -17.35 -13.11
C LEU A 494 -38.40 -17.89 -13.28
N SER A 495 -38.91 -18.69 -12.34
CA SER A 495 -40.26 -19.27 -12.39
C SER A 495 -41.35 -18.44 -11.69
N ALA A 496 -41.00 -17.32 -11.06
CA ALA A 496 -41.97 -16.50 -10.34
C ALA A 496 -42.96 -15.84 -11.31
N GLY A 497 -44.18 -15.54 -10.85
CA GLY A 497 -45.18 -14.85 -11.65
C GLY A 497 -44.75 -13.41 -12.00
N PRO A 498 -45.39 -12.78 -13.00
CA PRO A 498 -45.04 -11.42 -13.43
C PRO A 498 -45.17 -10.40 -12.29
N GLU A 499 -46.22 -10.51 -11.46
CA GLU A 499 -46.50 -9.62 -10.32
C GLU A 499 -45.72 -9.93 -9.03
N SER A 500 -44.83 -10.93 -9.04
CA SER A 500 -44.07 -11.29 -7.83
C SER A 500 -42.93 -10.30 -7.59
N THR A 501 -42.64 -9.99 -6.32
CA THR A 501 -41.41 -9.25 -5.95
C THR A 501 -40.30 -10.18 -5.48
N LEU A 502 -39.06 -9.70 -5.46
CA LEU A 502 -37.94 -10.46 -4.88
C LEU A 502 -38.20 -10.78 -3.40
N ARG A 503 -38.83 -9.83 -2.68
CA ARG A 503 -39.24 -10.01 -1.28
C ARG A 503 -40.21 -11.19 -1.14
N ASP A 504 -41.26 -11.27 -1.96
CA ASP A 504 -42.23 -12.38 -1.91
C ASP A 504 -41.54 -13.73 -2.15
N ILE A 505 -40.58 -13.76 -3.09
CA ILE A 505 -39.84 -14.97 -3.43
C ILE A 505 -38.96 -15.42 -2.26
N ILE A 506 -38.24 -14.50 -1.61
CA ILE A 506 -37.39 -14.80 -0.44
C ILE A 506 -38.26 -15.31 0.73
N TRP A 507 -39.31 -14.56 1.07
CA TRP A 507 -40.12 -14.79 2.27
C TRP A 507 -41.15 -15.91 2.14
N LYS A 508 -41.26 -16.56 0.98
CA LYS A 508 -42.05 -17.80 0.84
C LYS A 508 -41.57 -18.94 1.76
N LYS A 509 -40.31 -18.90 2.22
CA LYS A 509 -39.76 -19.81 3.24
C LYS A 509 -38.95 -19.03 4.29
N PRO A 510 -39.60 -18.36 5.26
CA PRO A 510 -38.92 -17.50 6.24
C PRO A 510 -37.82 -18.21 7.03
N GLN A 511 -37.98 -19.50 7.32
CA GLN A 511 -37.02 -20.34 8.06
C GLN A 511 -35.67 -20.51 7.35
N THR A 512 -35.63 -20.28 6.03
CA THR A 512 -34.40 -20.36 5.24
C THR A 512 -33.74 -18.99 5.03
N VAL A 513 -34.29 -17.93 5.63
CA VAL A 513 -33.69 -16.60 5.68
C VAL A 513 -32.82 -16.49 6.93
N LEU A 514 -31.68 -15.82 6.79
CA LEU A 514 -30.81 -15.43 7.91
C LEU A 514 -30.68 -13.91 7.92
N GLU A 515 -30.93 -13.32 9.07
CA GLU A 515 -30.73 -11.89 9.29
C GLU A 515 -29.39 -11.68 9.98
N VAL A 516 -28.61 -10.71 9.51
CA VAL A 516 -27.26 -10.41 10.01
C VAL A 516 -27.25 -8.98 10.52
N SER A 517 -26.97 -8.82 11.81
CA SER A 517 -26.85 -7.49 12.42
C SER A 517 -25.60 -6.79 11.91
N VAL A 518 -25.73 -5.56 11.44
CA VAL A 518 -24.61 -4.71 10.98
C VAL A 518 -24.74 -3.29 11.54
N GLU A 519 -23.62 -2.59 11.72
CA GLU A 519 -23.55 -1.20 12.19
C GLU A 519 -23.43 -0.21 11.01
N ASP A 520 -24.21 -0.45 9.96
CA ASP A 520 -24.16 0.33 8.73
C ASP A 520 -25.54 0.85 8.35
N LEU A 521 -25.80 2.13 8.65
CA LEU A 521 -27.03 2.82 8.25
C LEU A 521 -27.19 2.91 6.73
N GLY A 522 -26.10 2.75 5.96
CA GLY A 522 -26.14 2.77 4.50
C GLY A 522 -27.04 1.69 3.90
N ILE A 523 -27.28 0.59 4.62
CA ILE A 523 -28.19 -0.49 4.17
C ILE A 523 -29.66 -0.06 4.10
N LEU A 524 -30.02 1.00 4.84
CA LEU A 524 -31.39 1.52 4.97
C LEU A 524 -31.60 2.81 4.19
N GLN A 525 -30.52 3.37 3.61
CA GLN A 525 -30.55 4.67 2.97
C GLN A 525 -30.82 4.51 1.47
N ASP A 526 -32.06 4.21 1.12
CA ASP A 526 -32.55 4.18 -0.26
C ASP A 526 -32.85 5.60 -0.74
N ILE A 527 -32.25 5.99 -1.86
CA ILE A 527 -32.47 7.31 -2.45
C ILE A 527 -33.51 7.19 -3.56
N ASP A 528 -34.75 7.58 -3.27
CA ASP A 528 -35.90 7.42 -4.17
C ASP A 528 -36.41 8.75 -4.73
N THR A 529 -36.31 9.83 -3.96
CA THR A 529 -36.89 11.14 -4.26
C THR A 529 -35.83 12.26 -4.28
N PRO A 530 -36.12 13.42 -4.90
CA PRO A 530 -35.25 14.58 -4.81
C PRO A 530 -34.98 15.00 -3.36
N GLU A 531 -35.96 14.87 -2.46
CA GLU A 531 -35.81 15.19 -1.04
C GLU A 531 -34.79 14.27 -0.35
N ASP A 532 -34.82 12.96 -0.63
CA ASP A 532 -33.84 12.00 -0.08
C ASP A 532 -32.41 12.35 -0.55
N TYR A 533 -32.27 12.72 -1.82
CA TYR A 533 -31.00 13.11 -2.41
C TYR A 533 -30.48 14.43 -1.80
N ASP A 534 -31.33 15.44 -1.68
CA ASP A 534 -30.97 16.71 -1.05
C ASP A 534 -30.59 16.54 0.42
N GLU A 535 -31.27 15.67 1.17
CA GLU A 535 -30.92 15.35 2.54
C GLU A 535 -29.58 14.62 2.62
N LEU A 536 -29.33 13.67 1.72
CA LEU A 536 -28.04 13.00 1.62
C LEU A 536 -26.91 14.00 1.36
N ILE A 537 -27.05 14.87 0.36
CA ILE A 537 -26.03 15.88 0.05
C ILE A 537 -25.77 16.79 1.26
N LYS A 538 -26.82 17.30 1.92
CA LYS A 538 -26.69 18.15 3.12
C LYS A 538 -25.93 17.48 4.27
N ARG A 539 -26.06 16.15 4.43
CA ARG A 539 -25.34 15.41 5.47
C ARG A 539 -23.84 15.25 5.15
N MET A 540 -23.44 15.43 3.90
CA MET A 540 -22.07 15.16 3.45
C MET A 540 -21.18 16.41 3.31
N GLY A 541 -21.73 17.61 3.50
CA GLY A 541 -20.99 18.88 3.49
C GLY A 541 -21.29 19.68 2.23
#